data_AF-A0A091I7S5-F1
#
_entry.id   AF-A0A091I7S5-F1
#
_cell.length_a   1.000
_cell.length_b   1.000
_cell.length_c   1.000
_cell.angle_alpha   90.00
_cell.angle_beta   90.00
_cell.angle_gamma   90.00
#
_symmetry.space_group_name_H-M   'P 1'
#
loop_
_entity.id
_entity.type
_entity.pdbx_description
1 polymer ?
#
loop_
_entity_poly.entity_id
_entity_poly.type
_entity_poly.pdbx_seq_one_letter_code
_entity_poly.pdbx_strand_id
1 'polypeptide(L)'
;AEGQGFLIRNSRLEKCIRVSHHKTNSISLADCKVHSQPQQWSWDPATRTIISLQTKQCLTAPMTQEKALVKLEPCRDWERQAWSCSKKGHLTLQSFGFHLSTKEGGHKVFVSREKDKFSKWKTSENEIICAPAWMAAPRPSKPTQAAADTHVWIYESK
;
A
#
# COMPACT_ATOMS: atom_id res chain seq x y z
N ALA A 1 -12.43 2.69 -13.11
CA ALA A 1 -11.49 1.67 -13.55
C ALA A 1 -11.47 0.57 -12.50
N GLU A 2 -12.04 -0.60 -12.81
CA GLU A 2 -11.88 -1.78 -11.96
C GLU A 2 -10.45 -2.26 -12.10
N GLY A 3 -9.58 -1.83 -11.19
CA GLY A 3 -8.22 -2.33 -11.11
C GLY A 3 -8.25 -3.79 -10.67
N GLN A 4 -7.44 -4.64 -11.32
CA GLN A 4 -7.20 -6.00 -10.88
C GLN A 4 -6.74 -5.97 -9.41
N GLY A 5 -7.44 -6.70 -8.54
CA GLY A 5 -7.13 -6.76 -7.12
C GLY A 5 -5.82 -7.49 -6.85
N PHE A 6 -5.24 -7.25 -5.69
CA PHE A 6 -4.06 -7.96 -5.19
C PHE A 6 -4.29 -8.53 -3.79
N LEU A 7 -3.46 -9.51 -3.43
CA LEU A 7 -3.39 -10.02 -2.06
C LEU A 7 -2.47 -9.13 -1.22
N ILE A 8 -2.82 -8.88 0.05
CA ILE A 8 -1.90 -8.24 1.00
C ILE A 8 -1.25 -9.31 1.86
N ARG A 9 -0.01 -9.67 1.54
CA ARG A 9 0.76 -10.74 2.19
C ARG A 9 1.77 -10.20 3.19
N ASN A 10 1.78 -10.79 4.38
CA ASN A 10 2.84 -10.55 5.36
C ASN A 10 4.14 -11.22 4.92
N SER A 11 5.24 -10.47 4.82
CA SER A 11 6.52 -10.97 4.30
C SER A 11 7.24 -11.97 5.22
N ARG A 12 6.86 -12.06 6.50
CA ARG A 12 7.46 -13.01 7.43
C ARG A 12 6.61 -14.28 7.60
N LEU A 13 5.30 -14.11 7.70
CA LEU A 13 4.38 -15.23 7.95
C LEU A 13 3.87 -15.89 6.68
N GLU A 14 4.04 -15.26 5.51
CA GLU A 14 3.50 -15.75 4.23
C GLU A 14 1.96 -15.97 4.28
N LYS A 15 1.28 -15.21 5.15
CA LYS A 15 -0.18 -15.19 5.30
C LYS A 15 -0.74 -13.91 4.72
N CYS A 16 -1.96 -14.00 4.20
CA CYS A 16 -2.66 -12.90 3.57
C CYS A 16 -3.79 -12.36 4.45
N ILE A 17 -4.01 -11.05 4.36
CA ILE A 17 -5.15 -10.39 5.01
C ILE A 17 -6.44 -10.80 4.29
N ARG A 18 -7.43 -11.21 5.07
CA ARG A 18 -8.74 -11.65 4.61
C ARG A 18 -9.85 -10.96 5.41
N VAL A 19 -10.92 -10.57 4.74
CA VAL A 19 -12.20 -10.22 5.39
C VAL A 19 -12.74 -11.44 6.14
N SER A 20 -13.03 -11.30 7.44
CA SER A 20 -13.54 -12.40 8.25
C SER A 20 -15.03 -12.61 8.00
N HIS A 21 -15.45 -13.87 7.90
CA HIS A 21 -16.87 -14.24 7.79
C HIS A 21 -17.58 -14.28 9.15
N HIS A 22 -16.84 -14.45 10.25
CA HIS A 22 -17.42 -14.72 11.57
C HIS A 22 -17.82 -13.46 12.35
N LYS A 23 -17.26 -12.30 11.98
CA LYS A 23 -17.53 -11.04 12.67
C LYS A 23 -17.55 -9.90 11.67
N THR A 24 -18.65 -9.16 11.68
CA THR A 24 -18.89 -8.00 10.81
C THR A 24 -17.72 -7.02 10.89
N ASN A 25 -17.31 -6.49 9.75
CA ASN A 25 -16.27 -5.48 9.62
C ASN A 25 -14.90 -5.89 10.20
N SER A 26 -14.64 -7.18 10.41
CA SER A 26 -13.36 -7.65 10.94
C SER A 26 -12.50 -8.31 9.87
N ILE A 27 -11.19 -8.30 10.11
CA ILE A 27 -10.20 -8.94 9.25
C ILE A 27 -9.38 -9.95 10.04
N SER A 28 -8.78 -10.89 9.33
CA SER A 28 -7.93 -11.94 9.88
C SER A 28 -6.81 -12.30 8.91
N LEU A 29 -5.81 -13.04 9.40
CA LEU A 29 -4.84 -13.70 8.55
C LEU A 29 -5.30 -15.10 8.15
N ALA A 30 -5.04 -15.46 6.90
CA ALA A 30 -5.30 -16.79 6.35
C ALA A 30 -4.20 -17.17 5.35
N ASP A 31 -4.20 -18.43 4.91
CA ASP A 31 -3.40 -18.84 3.75
C ASP A 31 -3.76 -18.00 2.53
N CYS A 32 -2.73 -17.58 1.79
CA CYS A 32 -2.87 -16.77 0.59
C CYS A 32 -3.58 -17.58 -0.51
N LYS A 33 -4.70 -17.06 -1.00
CA LYS A 33 -5.50 -17.68 -2.07
C LYS A 33 -5.82 -16.66 -3.15
N VAL A 34 -5.11 -16.74 -4.28
CA VAL A 34 -5.17 -15.78 -5.39
C VAL A 34 -6.60 -15.56 -5.90
N HIS A 35 -7.42 -16.60 -5.99
CA HIS A 35 -8.79 -16.48 -6.49
C HIS A 35 -9.84 -16.26 -5.39
N SER A 36 -9.41 -15.99 -4.15
CA SER A 36 -10.33 -15.80 -3.01
C SER A 36 -10.77 -14.35 -2.91
N GLN A 37 -12.03 -14.08 -3.26
CA GLN A 37 -12.66 -12.76 -3.19
C GLN A 37 -12.45 -12.03 -1.84
N PRO A 38 -12.58 -12.68 -0.67
CA PRO A 38 -12.33 -12.03 0.63
C PRO A 38 -10.87 -11.62 0.89
N GLN A 39 -9.93 -12.00 0.03
CA GLN A 39 -8.51 -11.60 0.12
C GLN A 39 -8.13 -10.59 -0.98
N GLN A 40 -9.09 -10.12 -1.77
CA GLN A 40 -8.85 -9.17 -2.84
C GLN A 40 -8.95 -7.74 -2.33
N TRP A 41 -7.85 -7.01 -2.48
CA TRP A 41 -7.70 -5.63 -2.06
C TRP A 41 -7.31 -4.75 -3.24
N SER A 42 -7.55 -3.45 -3.09
CA SER A 42 -7.06 -2.43 -4.00
C SER A 42 -6.43 -1.29 -3.21
N TRP A 43 -5.57 -0.54 -3.90
CA TRP A 43 -4.93 0.66 -3.37
C TRP A 43 -5.45 1.86 -4.16
N ASP A 44 -5.99 2.85 -3.45
CA ASP A 44 -6.33 4.14 -4.04
C ASP A 44 -5.20 5.14 -3.76
N PRO A 45 -4.45 5.60 -4.79
CA PRO A 45 -3.37 6.56 -4.60
C PRO A 45 -3.84 7.96 -4.24
N ALA A 46 -5.06 8.36 -4.61
CA ALA A 46 -5.57 9.70 -4.34
C ALA A 46 -5.90 9.88 -2.86
N THR A 47 -6.62 8.91 -2.29
CA THR A 47 -7.05 8.92 -0.89
C THR A 47 -6.07 8.21 0.04
N ARG A 48 -5.09 7.49 -0.53
CA ARG A 48 -4.10 6.65 0.18
C ARG A 48 -4.77 5.56 1.01
N THR A 49 -5.90 5.05 0.54
CA THR A 49 -6.69 4.04 1.23
C THR A 49 -6.47 2.66 0.65
N ILE A 50 -6.60 1.65 1.51
CA ILE A 50 -6.65 0.24 1.11
C ILE A 50 -8.09 -0.19 1.17
N ILE A 51 -8.64 -0.60 0.03
CA ILE A 51 -10.07 -0.88 -0.14
C ILE A 51 -10.26 -2.38 -0.33
N SER A 52 -11.15 -2.98 0.47
CA SER A 52 -11.64 -4.33 0.27
C SER A 52 -12.47 -4.40 -1.01
N LEU A 53 -12.07 -5.21 -1.98
CA LEU A 53 -12.86 -5.35 -3.21
C LEU A 53 -14.18 -6.08 -2.98
N GLN A 54 -14.26 -6.90 -1.93
CA GLN A 54 -15.48 -7.61 -1.53
C GLN A 54 -16.52 -6.68 -0.92
N THR A 55 -16.13 -5.83 0.03
CA THR A 55 -17.08 -5.03 0.84
C THR A 55 -17.10 -3.56 0.46
N LYS A 56 -16.18 -3.11 -0.40
CA LYS A 56 -15.95 -1.69 -0.76
C LYS A 56 -15.66 -0.79 0.44
N GLN A 57 -15.22 -1.37 1.55
CA GLN A 57 -14.83 -0.67 2.77
C GLN A 57 -13.32 -0.54 2.87
N CYS A 58 -12.88 0.45 3.64
CA CYS A 58 -11.47 0.79 3.80
C CYS A 58 -10.87 0.17 5.07
N LEU A 59 -9.62 -0.27 4.94
CA LEU A 59 -8.80 -0.74 6.04
C LEU A 59 -8.53 0.41 7.02
N THR A 60 -9.08 0.30 8.22
CA THR A 60 -9.12 1.39 9.20
C THR A 60 -8.43 1.00 10.49
N ALA A 61 -7.47 1.83 10.90
CA ALA A 61 -6.78 1.70 12.17
C ALA A 61 -7.49 2.49 13.28
N PRO A 62 -7.81 1.87 14.44
CA PRO A 62 -8.18 2.62 15.64
C PRO A 62 -6.94 3.32 16.20
N MET A 63 -7.04 4.62 16.50
CA MET A 63 -5.88 5.49 16.74
C MET A 63 -5.44 5.66 18.18
N THR A 64 -6.06 4.96 19.10
CA THR A 64 -5.96 5.30 20.52
C THR A 64 -5.14 4.31 21.32
N GLN A 65 -4.64 3.22 20.70
CA GLN A 65 -4.05 2.13 21.47
C GLN A 65 -3.05 1.28 20.66
N GLU A 66 -1.90 1.03 21.28
CA GLU A 66 -0.93 0.03 20.82
C GLU A 66 -1.60 -1.36 20.74
N LYS A 67 -1.36 -2.09 19.66
CA LYS A 67 -1.98 -3.40 19.34
C LYS A 67 -3.50 -3.33 19.15
N ALA A 68 -4.08 -2.17 18.87
CA ALA A 68 -5.48 -2.05 18.47
C ALA A 68 -5.75 -2.82 17.17
N LEU A 69 -6.86 -3.56 17.12
CA LEU A 69 -7.22 -4.36 15.96
C LEU A 69 -7.71 -3.48 14.82
N VAL A 70 -7.19 -3.74 13.63
CA VAL A 70 -7.60 -3.06 12.41
C VAL A 70 -8.94 -3.66 11.95
N LYS A 71 -9.81 -2.81 11.42
CA LYS A 71 -11.17 -3.16 11.01
C LYS A 71 -11.51 -2.55 9.66
N LEU A 72 -12.65 -2.96 9.11
CA LEU A 72 -13.24 -2.33 7.94
C LEU A 72 -14.22 -1.26 8.38
N GLU A 73 -14.14 -0.08 7.79
CA GLU A 73 -15.16 0.97 7.94
C GLU A 73 -15.48 1.54 6.56
N PRO A 74 -16.63 2.23 6.39
CA PRO A 74 -16.87 3.00 5.17
C PRO A 74 -15.66 3.86 4.83
N CYS A 75 -15.30 3.88 3.55
CA CYS A 75 -14.20 4.72 3.06
C CYS A 75 -14.53 6.19 3.30
N ARG A 76 -13.63 6.87 3.99
CA ARG A 76 -13.67 8.29 4.31
C ARG A 76 -12.26 8.84 4.14
N ASP A 77 -12.14 10.02 3.56
CA ASP A 77 -10.86 10.71 3.40
C ASP A 77 -10.41 11.34 4.72
N TRP A 78 -10.12 10.48 5.69
CA TRP A 78 -9.67 10.85 7.02
C TRP A 78 -8.41 10.08 7.41
N GLU A 79 -7.70 10.60 8.39
CA GLU A 79 -6.34 10.14 8.69
C GLU A 79 -6.27 8.66 9.15
N ARG A 80 -7.43 8.05 9.48
CA ARG A 80 -7.53 6.65 9.97
C ARG A 80 -7.48 5.58 8.92
N GLN A 81 -7.56 6.00 7.67
CA GLN A 81 -7.53 5.15 6.50
C GLN A 81 -6.40 5.56 5.55
N ALA A 82 -5.67 6.63 5.86
CA ALA A 82 -4.55 7.12 5.06
C ALA A 82 -3.26 6.37 5.43
N TRP A 83 -2.84 5.47 4.55
CA TRP A 83 -1.64 4.66 4.72
C TRP A 83 -0.49 5.17 3.86
N SER A 84 0.72 4.76 4.21
CA SER A 84 1.93 5.04 3.46
C SER A 84 2.83 3.81 3.45
N CYS A 85 3.57 3.63 2.37
CA CYS A 85 4.50 2.52 2.23
C CYS A 85 5.94 3.01 2.27
N SER A 86 6.78 2.32 3.03
CA SER A 86 8.24 2.45 2.89
C SER A 86 8.76 1.56 1.76
N LYS A 87 9.97 1.84 1.27
CA LYS A 87 10.69 1.01 0.28
C LYS A 87 10.83 -0.46 0.71
N LYS A 88 10.86 -0.74 2.02
CA LYS A 88 11.00 -2.09 2.59
C LYS A 88 9.66 -2.81 2.80
N GLY A 89 8.53 -2.20 2.42
CA GLY A 89 7.20 -2.79 2.55
C GLY A 89 6.52 -2.55 3.91
N HIS A 90 7.07 -1.71 4.79
CA HIS A 90 6.32 -1.29 5.98
C HIS A 90 5.13 -0.43 5.57
N LEU A 91 3.95 -0.80 6.06
CA LEU A 91 2.72 -0.04 5.87
C LEU A 91 2.44 0.77 7.14
N THR A 92 2.40 2.09 7.01
CA THR A 92 2.36 3.02 8.16
C THR A 92 1.17 3.97 8.02
N LEU A 93 0.41 4.13 9.09
CA LEU A 93 -0.66 5.11 9.19
C LEU A 93 -0.06 6.51 9.22
N GLN A 94 -0.36 7.31 8.20
CA GLN A 94 0.45 8.46 7.81
C GLN A 94 0.65 9.50 8.92
N SER A 95 -0.41 9.87 9.65
CA SER A 95 -0.33 10.93 10.67
C SER A 95 0.03 10.45 12.09
N PHE A 96 0.16 9.13 12.33
CA PHE A 96 0.24 8.59 13.71
C PHE A 96 1.46 7.73 14.01
N GLY A 97 2.25 7.38 12.99
CA GLY A 97 3.46 6.57 13.17
C GLY A 97 3.18 5.14 13.63
N PHE A 98 1.95 4.65 13.45
CA PHE A 98 1.58 3.27 13.70
C PHE A 98 1.76 2.44 12.44
N HIS A 99 2.41 1.30 12.56
CA HIS A 99 2.59 0.33 11.47
C HIS A 99 1.49 -0.73 11.52
N LEU A 100 1.01 -1.14 10.35
CA LEU A 100 0.20 -2.35 10.23
C LEU A 100 1.09 -3.54 10.58
N SER A 101 0.68 -4.33 11.57
CA SER A 101 1.50 -5.38 12.15
C SER A 101 0.69 -6.63 12.45
N THR A 102 1.42 -7.71 12.64
CA THR A 102 0.89 -8.98 13.13
C THR A 102 1.92 -9.63 14.05
N LYS A 103 1.66 -10.85 14.51
CA LYS A 103 2.58 -11.62 15.35
C LYS A 103 2.56 -13.08 14.98
N GLU A 104 3.67 -13.76 15.27
CA GLU A 104 3.79 -15.21 15.12
C GLU A 104 2.70 -15.96 15.90
N GLY A 105 2.18 -17.04 15.31
CA GLY A 105 1.08 -17.83 15.87
C GLY A 105 -0.28 -17.12 15.95
N GLY A 106 -0.38 -15.84 15.56
CA GLY A 106 -1.62 -15.07 15.59
C GLY A 106 -2.37 -15.03 14.25
N HIS A 107 -3.70 -14.88 14.30
CA HIS A 107 -4.55 -14.61 13.13
C HIS A 107 -5.03 -13.15 13.06
N LYS A 108 -4.51 -12.30 13.94
CA LYS A 108 -4.96 -10.91 14.11
C LYS A 108 -4.03 -9.94 13.39
N VAL A 109 -4.63 -8.90 12.85
CA VAL A 109 -3.93 -7.75 12.28
C VAL A 109 -4.23 -6.55 13.15
N PHE A 110 -3.17 -5.85 13.57
CA PHE A 110 -3.26 -4.74 14.51
C PHE A 110 -2.30 -3.62 14.13
N VAL A 111 -2.41 -2.48 14.79
CA VAL A 111 -1.42 -1.41 14.68
C VAL A 111 -0.39 -1.47 15.80
N SER A 112 0.87 -1.18 15.48
CA SER A 112 1.96 -1.12 16.46
C SER A 112 2.98 -0.05 16.11
N ARG A 113 3.59 0.61 17.11
CA ARG A 113 4.73 1.51 16.87
C ARG A 113 6.00 0.78 16.46
N GLU A 114 6.06 -0.55 16.65
CA GLU A 114 7.22 -1.34 16.29
C GLU A 114 7.35 -1.50 14.78
N LYS A 115 8.53 -1.16 14.27
CA LYS A 115 8.90 -1.28 12.87
C LYS A 115 9.80 -2.48 12.65
N ASP A 116 9.20 -3.66 12.55
CA ASP A 116 9.91 -4.94 12.54
C ASP A 116 9.64 -5.81 11.30
N LYS A 117 9.99 -7.10 11.36
CA LYS A 117 9.71 -8.05 10.27
C LYS A 117 8.23 -8.38 10.09
N PHE A 118 7.40 -8.28 11.13
CA PHE A 118 5.96 -8.57 11.07
C PHE A 118 5.13 -7.37 10.61
N SER A 119 5.71 -6.18 10.57
CA SER A 119 5.10 -4.97 10.01
C SER A 119 5.30 -4.78 8.49
N LYS A 120 5.87 -5.78 7.80
CA LYS A 120 6.16 -5.72 6.36
C LYS A 120 5.12 -6.47 5.54
N TRP A 121 4.57 -5.78 4.55
CA TRP A 121 3.48 -6.25 3.70
C TRP A 121 3.80 -6.01 2.22
N LYS A 122 3.35 -6.94 1.39
CA LYS A 122 3.58 -6.93 -0.05
C LYS A 122 2.38 -7.46 -0.83
N THR A 123 2.33 -7.14 -2.12
CA THR A 123 1.36 -7.69 -3.06
C THR A 123 1.68 -9.14 -3.42
N SER A 124 0.80 -9.77 -4.20
CA SER A 124 1.04 -11.06 -4.84
C SER A 124 2.24 -11.05 -5.78
N GLU A 125 2.53 -9.94 -6.48
CA GLU A 125 3.74 -9.79 -7.31
C GLU A 125 4.99 -9.42 -6.50
N ASN A 126 4.95 -9.53 -5.16
CA ASN A 126 6.08 -9.20 -4.28
C ASN A 126 6.49 -7.71 -4.29
N GLU A 127 5.59 -6.83 -4.75
CA GLU A 127 5.73 -5.38 -4.72
C GLU A 127 5.26 -4.79 -3.38
N ILE A 128 5.62 -3.54 -3.09
CA ILE A 128 5.02 -2.82 -1.95
C ILE A 128 3.59 -2.39 -2.31
N ILE A 129 2.70 -2.31 -1.33
CA ILE A 129 1.26 -2.04 -1.57
C ILE A 129 1.02 -0.73 -2.34
N CYS A 130 1.84 0.29 -2.12
CA CYS A 130 1.72 1.60 -2.76
C CYS A 130 2.46 1.70 -4.11
N ALA A 131 3.09 0.62 -4.60
CA ALA A 131 3.86 0.63 -5.85
C ALA A 131 3.03 1.03 -7.09
N PRO A 132 1.74 0.66 -7.22
CA PRO A 132 0.91 1.13 -8.34
C PRO A 132 0.83 2.66 -8.41
N ALA A 133 0.93 3.37 -7.28
CA ALA A 133 0.97 4.83 -7.24
C ALA A 133 2.28 5.42 -7.79
N TRP A 134 3.40 4.70 -7.65
CA TRP A 134 4.71 5.15 -8.11
C TRP A 134 4.88 5.01 -9.62
N MET A 135 4.17 4.05 -10.23
CA MET A 135 4.12 3.92 -11.69
C MET A 135 3.16 4.92 -12.34
N ALA A 136 2.12 5.34 -11.62
CA ALA A 136 1.15 6.34 -12.09
C ALA A 136 1.61 7.80 -11.93
N ALA A 137 2.65 8.07 -11.10
CA ALA A 137 3.22 9.40 -10.98
C ALA A 137 4.00 9.76 -12.26
N PRO A 138 3.74 10.92 -12.89
CA PRO A 138 4.59 11.42 -13.97
C PRO A 138 6.02 11.52 -13.45
N ARG A 139 6.96 10.87 -14.14
CA ARG A 139 8.38 11.07 -13.84
C ARG A 139 8.66 12.56 -14.03
N PRO A 140 9.30 13.26 -13.07
CA PRO A 140 9.84 14.58 -13.37
C PRO A 140 10.82 14.40 -14.51
N SER A 141 10.50 15.00 -15.65
CA SER A 141 11.38 15.03 -16.81
C SER A 141 12.69 15.67 -16.37
N LYS A 142 13.78 14.95 -16.59
CA LYS A 142 15.14 15.45 -16.40
C LYS A 142 15.29 16.75 -17.19
N PRO A 143 15.85 17.84 -16.64
CA PRO A 143 16.17 19.01 -17.45
C PRO A 143 17.18 18.57 -18.51
N THR A 144 16.77 18.56 -19.76
CA THR A 144 17.70 18.36 -20.88
C THR A 144 18.58 19.60 -20.93
N GLN A 145 19.85 19.46 -20.55
CA GLN A 145 20.87 20.46 -20.86
C GLN A 145 20.94 20.56 -22.38
N ALA A 146 20.42 21.65 -22.94
CA ALA A 146 20.72 22.05 -24.31
C ALA A 146 22.20 22.48 -24.33
N ALA A 147 23.06 21.57 -24.77
CA ALA A 147 24.35 21.93 -25.32
C ALA A 147 24.10 22.50 -26.72
N ALA A 148 24.18 23.82 -26.86
CA ALA A 148 24.36 24.45 -28.17
C ALA A 148 25.87 24.68 -28.34
N ASP A 149 26.53 23.68 -28.90
CA ASP A 149 27.91 23.81 -29.38
C ASP A 149 27.90 24.29 -30.84
N THR A 150 28.58 25.40 -31.02
CA THR A 150 29.26 25.96 -32.17
C THR A 150 29.50 25.04 -33.39
N HIS A 151 29.20 25.52 -34.61
CA HIS A 151 30.12 25.66 -35.77
C HIS A 151 29.36 25.79 -37.13
N VAL A 152 29.50 26.96 -37.80
CA VAL A 152 30.15 27.20 -39.14
C VAL A 152 29.12 27.25 -40.29
N TRP A 153 29.12 28.24 -41.20
CA TRP A 153 29.94 28.32 -42.42
C TRP A 153 30.24 29.74 -42.94
N ILE A 154 31.43 29.82 -43.52
CA ILE A 154 32.13 30.92 -44.21
C ILE A 154 31.50 31.16 -45.60
N TYR A 155 31.50 32.42 -46.05
CA TYR A 155 31.49 32.76 -47.48
C TYR A 155 32.45 33.92 -47.77
N GLU A 156 33.55 33.61 -48.45
CA GLU A 156 34.33 34.56 -49.26
C GLU A 156 33.71 34.63 -50.67
N SER A 157 33.67 35.83 -51.26
CA SER A 157 33.68 36.02 -52.71
C SER A 157 34.14 37.44 -53.08
N LYS A 158 35.33 37.49 -53.67
CA LYS A 158 35.90 38.40 -54.68
C LYS A 158 35.53 39.89 -54.70
#